data_AF-A0A940D255-F1
#
_entry.id   AF-A0A940D255-F1
#
_cell.length_a   1.000
_cell.length_b   1.000
_cell.length_c   1.000
_cell.angle_alpha   90.00
_cell.angle_beta   90.00
_cell.angle_gamma   90.00
#
_symmetry.space_group_name_H-M   'P 1'
#
loop_
_entity.id
_entity.type
_entity.pdbx_description
1 polymer ?
#
loop_
_entity_poly.entity_id
_entity_poly.type
_entity_poly.pdbx_seq_one_letter_code
_entity_poly.pdbx_strand_id
1 'polypeptide(L)'
;MQIIEPTLLLDEKKCQENINFMVQKAKRSNVIFRPHFKTHQSIEVGRWFRAQGVDKITVSSLRMAKYLADSGWILPEQLCPVVSVSQEHGVIRVDENTFAEISVGDVVGVLPVHSCLTANLMKFYITLDGKVLEQMCEGNRNI
;
A
#
# COMPACT_ATOMS: atom_id res chain seq x y z
N MET A 1 -22.52 -6.64 19.76
CA MET A 1 -21.25 -5.94 20.07
C MET A 1 -21.59 -4.57 20.61
N GLN A 2 -21.10 -4.20 21.80
CA GLN A 2 -21.35 -2.88 22.38
C GLN A 2 -20.11 -2.01 22.13
N ILE A 3 -20.27 -0.96 21.32
CA ILE A 3 -19.18 -0.04 20.95
C ILE A 3 -19.12 1.03 22.03
N ILE A 4 -18.04 1.03 22.82
CA ILE A 4 -17.88 1.92 23.99
C ILE A 4 -16.87 3.06 23.75
N GLU A 5 -16.18 3.04 22.62
CA GLU A 5 -15.18 4.04 22.21
C GLU A 5 -15.19 4.22 20.69
N PRO A 6 -14.57 5.29 20.14
CA PRO A 6 -14.45 5.47 18.69
C PRO A 6 -13.83 4.25 18.02
N THR A 7 -14.64 3.51 17.27
CA THR A 7 -14.28 2.25 16.64
C THR A 7 -14.55 2.33 15.15
N LEU A 8 -13.57 1.95 14.34
CA LEU A 8 -13.72 2.00 12.89
C LEU A 8 -14.32 0.69 12.37
N LEU A 9 -15.58 0.75 11.94
CA LEU A 9 -16.32 -0.42 11.47
C LEU A 9 -16.15 -0.66 9.97
N LEU A 10 -15.97 -1.91 9.57
CA LEU A 10 -15.90 -2.31 8.16
C LEU A 10 -16.99 -3.33 7.81
N ASP A 11 -17.84 -2.99 6.85
CA ASP A 11 -18.77 -3.93 6.25
C ASP A 11 -18.05 -4.75 5.18
N GLU A 12 -17.65 -5.98 5.52
CA GLU A 12 -16.88 -6.86 4.63
C GLU A 12 -17.60 -7.12 3.32
N LYS A 13 -18.92 -7.41 3.37
CA LYS A 13 -19.70 -7.71 2.18
C LYS A 13 -19.72 -6.53 1.21
N LYS A 14 -20.00 -5.32 1.71
CA LYS A 14 -19.95 -4.11 0.87
C LYS A 14 -18.55 -3.83 0.35
N CYS A 15 -17.51 -4.07 1.16
CA CYS A 15 -16.13 -3.86 0.72
C CYS A 15 -15.79 -4.78 -0.46
N GLN A 16 -16.10 -6.08 -0.36
CA GLN A 16 -15.87 -7.03 -1.45
C GLN A 16 -16.71 -6.71 -2.70
N GLU A 17 -17.97 -6.31 -2.54
CA GLU A 17 -18.84 -5.86 -3.64
C GLU A 17 -18.26 -4.64 -4.37
N ASN A 18 -17.74 -3.65 -3.62
CA ASN A 18 -17.08 -2.47 -4.17
C ASN A 18 -15.79 -2.82 -4.93
N ILE A 19 -15.00 -3.76 -4.40
CA ILE A 19 -13.79 -4.26 -5.07
C ILE A 19 -14.18 -4.91 -6.41
N ASN A 20 -15.13 -5.84 -6.39
CA ASN A 20 -15.58 -6.52 -7.61
C ASN A 20 -16.13 -5.52 -8.63
N PHE A 21 -16.94 -4.55 -8.20
CA PHE A 21 -17.46 -3.50 -9.07
C PHE A 21 -16.34 -2.75 -9.81
N MET A 22 -15.28 -2.35 -9.09
CA MET A 22 -14.15 -1.64 -9.68
C MET A 22 -13.32 -2.52 -10.61
N VAL A 23 -13.12 -3.79 -10.27
CA VAL A 23 -12.46 -4.78 -11.15
C VAL A 23 -13.23 -4.94 -12.45
N GLN A 24 -14.56 -5.14 -12.38
CA GLN A 24 -15.38 -5.27 -13.59
C GLN A 24 -15.42 -3.98 -14.41
N LYS A 25 -15.44 -2.81 -13.76
CA LYS A 25 -15.37 -1.52 -14.44
C LYS A 25 -14.07 -1.38 -15.23
N ALA A 26 -12.93 -1.70 -14.63
CA ALA A 26 -11.63 -1.63 -15.30
C ALA A 26 -11.53 -2.62 -16.48
N LYS A 27 -12.05 -3.85 -16.31
CA LYS A 27 -12.13 -4.86 -17.39
C LYS A 27 -12.95 -4.35 -18.57
N ARG A 28 -14.15 -3.81 -18.32
CA ARG A 28 -15.01 -3.23 -19.37
C ARG A 28 -14.35 -2.06 -20.12
N SER A 29 -13.52 -1.30 -19.43
CA SER A 29 -12.79 -0.16 -20.00
C SER A 29 -11.44 -0.53 -20.62
N ASN A 30 -11.04 -1.81 -20.60
CA ASN A 30 -9.75 -2.29 -21.07
C ASN A 30 -8.54 -1.53 -20.47
N VAL A 31 -8.61 -1.26 -19.16
CA VAL A 31 -7.53 -0.57 -18.42
C VAL A 31 -6.97 -1.45 -17.32
N ILE A 32 -5.71 -1.23 -16.98
CA ILE A 32 -5.06 -1.88 -15.84
C ILE A 32 -5.60 -1.27 -14.55
N PHE A 33 -6.23 -2.10 -13.72
CA PHE A 33 -6.66 -1.68 -12.39
C PHE A 33 -5.49 -1.79 -11.41
N ARG A 34 -5.02 -0.65 -10.91
CA ARG A 34 -3.97 -0.56 -9.89
C ARG A 34 -4.46 0.23 -8.67
N PRO A 35 -5.23 -0.40 -7.75
CA PRO A 35 -5.78 0.27 -6.59
C PRO A 35 -4.69 0.74 -5.61
N HIS A 36 -4.99 1.85 -4.92
CA HIS A 36 -4.11 2.41 -3.90
C HIS A 36 -4.48 1.91 -2.50
N PHE A 37 -3.52 1.24 -1.84
CA PHE A 37 -3.73 0.58 -0.55
C PHE A 37 -3.55 1.50 0.67
N LYS A 38 -3.34 2.81 0.46
CA LYS A 38 -3.16 3.78 1.56
C LYS A 38 -4.38 3.89 2.49
N THR A 39 -5.55 3.57 1.97
CA THR A 39 -6.83 3.76 2.67
C THR A 39 -7.05 2.70 3.75
N HIS A 40 -6.76 1.43 3.45
CA HIS A 40 -7.01 0.33 4.38
C HIS A 40 -5.75 -0.12 5.12
N GLN A 41 -4.58 -0.11 4.48
CA GLN A 41 -3.30 -0.52 5.08
C GLN A 41 -3.35 -1.90 5.77
N SER A 42 -4.19 -2.80 5.27
CA SER A 42 -4.48 -4.12 5.85
C SER A 42 -4.21 -5.23 4.85
N ILE A 43 -3.46 -6.25 5.28
CA ILE A 43 -3.19 -7.47 4.50
C ILE A 43 -4.49 -8.18 4.14
N GLU A 44 -5.45 -8.26 5.07
CA GLU A 44 -6.70 -8.99 4.85
C GLU A 44 -7.52 -8.38 3.71
N VAL A 45 -7.68 -7.05 3.72
CA VAL A 45 -8.33 -6.34 2.62
C VAL A 45 -7.53 -6.53 1.31
N GLY A 46 -6.19 -6.55 1.40
CA GLY A 46 -5.33 -6.86 0.27
C GLY A 46 -5.57 -8.27 -0.32
N ARG A 47 -5.88 -9.27 0.51
CA ARG A 47 -6.25 -10.62 0.06
C ARG A 47 -7.58 -10.61 -0.70
N TRP A 48 -8.56 -9.80 -0.28
CA TRP A 48 -9.82 -9.66 -1.02
C TRP A 48 -9.59 -9.10 -2.43
N PHE A 49 -8.72 -8.09 -2.58
CA PHE A 49 -8.32 -7.60 -3.91
C PHE A 49 -7.68 -8.70 -4.77
N ARG A 50 -6.76 -9.49 -4.20
CA ARG A 50 -6.13 -10.61 -4.92
C ARG A 50 -7.11 -11.68 -5.35
N ALA A 51 -8.04 -12.06 -4.48
CA ALA A 51 -9.07 -13.04 -4.79
C ALA A 51 -9.95 -12.63 -5.99
N GLN A 52 -10.06 -11.32 -6.26
CA GLN A 52 -10.74 -10.76 -7.43
C GLN A 52 -9.85 -10.61 -8.67
N GLY A 53 -8.60 -11.09 -8.61
CA GLY A 53 -7.65 -11.08 -9.72
C GLY A 53 -6.81 -9.79 -9.84
N VAL A 54 -6.72 -8.99 -8.79
CA VAL A 54 -5.81 -7.81 -8.78
C VAL A 54 -4.39 -8.25 -8.45
N ASP A 55 -3.45 -7.99 -9.36
CA ASP A 55 -2.04 -8.35 -9.27
C ASP A 55 -1.10 -7.13 -9.12
N LYS A 56 -1.63 -5.91 -9.30
CA LYS A 56 -0.89 -4.65 -9.25
C LYS A 56 -1.54 -3.70 -8.26
N ILE A 57 -0.74 -3.12 -7.37
CA ILE A 57 -1.21 -2.15 -6.36
C ILE A 57 -0.29 -0.93 -6.33
N THR A 58 -0.79 0.17 -5.76
CA THR A 58 0.04 1.29 -5.31
C THR A 58 0.01 1.40 -3.80
N VAL A 59 1.17 1.66 -3.22
CA VAL A 59 1.37 1.85 -1.78
C VAL A 59 1.93 3.24 -1.55
N SER A 60 1.84 3.73 -0.31
CA SER A 60 2.27 5.08 0.03
C SER A 60 3.49 5.14 0.94
N SER A 61 4.16 4.02 1.17
CA SER A 61 5.44 3.98 1.87
C SER A 61 6.20 2.70 1.54
N LEU A 62 7.54 2.74 1.61
CA LEU A 62 8.37 1.54 1.53
C LEU A 62 8.02 0.55 2.65
N ARG A 63 7.61 1.06 3.81
CA ARG A 63 7.17 0.23 4.92
C ARG A 63 5.88 -0.52 4.60
N MET A 64 4.91 0.13 3.97
CA MET A 64 3.69 -0.52 3.50
C MET A 64 3.98 -1.53 2.40
N ALA A 65 4.91 -1.21 1.49
CA ALA A 65 5.40 -2.16 0.51
C ALA A 65 5.92 -3.42 1.23
N LYS A 66 6.87 -3.27 2.16
CA LYS A 66 7.46 -4.38 2.93
C LYS A 66 6.40 -5.17 3.71
N TYR A 67 5.48 -4.49 4.41
CA TYR A 67 4.38 -5.14 5.14
C TYR A 67 3.48 -5.98 4.23
N LEU A 68 3.20 -5.52 3.01
CA LEU A 68 2.42 -6.27 2.04
C LEU A 68 3.25 -7.37 1.35
N ALA A 69 4.58 -7.22 1.26
CA ALA A 69 5.51 -8.23 0.75
C ALA A 69 5.32 -9.58 1.43
N ASP A 70 5.20 -9.54 2.76
CA ASP A 70 5.05 -10.71 3.63
C ASP A 70 3.77 -11.51 3.32
N SER A 71 2.80 -10.89 2.63
CA SER A 71 1.57 -11.54 2.17
C SER A 71 1.61 -11.96 0.70
N GLY A 72 2.78 -11.90 0.06
CA GLY A 72 3.08 -12.35 -1.30
C GLY A 72 3.11 -11.25 -2.36
N TRP A 73 2.96 -9.96 -2.00
CA TRP A 73 3.09 -8.87 -2.98
C TRP A 73 4.55 -8.67 -3.39
N ILE A 74 4.81 -8.47 -4.68
CA ILE A 74 6.19 -8.37 -5.18
C ILE A 74 6.67 -6.93 -5.00
N LEU A 75 7.85 -6.78 -4.41
CA LEU A 75 8.57 -5.51 -4.37
C LEU A 75 9.63 -5.51 -5.46
N PRO A 76 10.03 -4.33 -5.95
CA PRO A 76 11.29 -4.19 -6.67
C PRO A 76 12.43 -4.78 -5.82
N GLU A 77 13.34 -5.50 -6.45
CA GLU A 77 14.49 -6.13 -5.79
C GLU A 77 15.39 -5.09 -5.11
N GLN A 78 15.44 -3.89 -5.68
CA GLN A 78 16.28 -2.79 -5.23
C GLN A 78 15.43 -1.58 -4.89
N LEU A 79 15.56 -1.10 -3.65
CA LEU A 79 14.85 0.07 -3.14
C LEU A 79 15.84 1.06 -2.57
N CYS A 80 15.94 2.22 -3.21
CA CYS A 80 16.86 3.29 -2.84
C CYS A 80 16.07 4.46 -2.25
N PRO A 81 16.31 4.88 -0.99
CA PRO A 81 15.56 5.97 -0.41
C PRO A 81 15.98 7.31 -1.03
N VAL A 82 14.98 8.13 -1.37
CA VAL A 82 15.18 9.54 -1.70
C VAL A 82 15.47 10.29 -0.40
N VAL A 83 16.68 10.85 -0.29
CA VAL A 83 17.18 11.55 0.88
C VAL A 83 16.74 13.02 0.89
N SER A 84 16.76 13.66 -0.28
CA SER A 84 16.32 15.03 -0.44
C SER A 84 15.78 15.28 -1.84
N VAL A 85 14.88 16.25 -1.96
CA VAL A 85 14.35 16.74 -3.23
C VAL A 85 14.37 18.26 -3.21
N SER A 86 14.84 18.85 -4.30
CA SER A 86 14.76 20.26 -4.65
C SER A 86 13.90 20.40 -5.92
N GLN A 87 13.72 21.63 -6.42
CA GLN A 87 12.84 21.89 -7.55
C GLN A 87 13.17 21.04 -8.79
N GLU A 88 14.45 20.77 -9.04
CA GLU A 88 14.91 20.01 -10.23
C GLU A 88 15.86 18.84 -9.90
N HIS A 89 16.36 18.75 -8.67
CA HIS A 89 17.36 17.74 -8.28
C HIS A 89 16.89 16.95 -7.06
N GLY A 90 17.13 15.64 -7.07
CA GLY A 90 16.97 14.78 -5.91
C GLY A 90 18.27 14.07 -5.57
N VAL A 91 18.48 13.76 -4.29
CA VAL A 91 19.58 12.90 -3.84
C VAL A 91 18.98 11.56 -3.42
N ILE A 92 19.46 10.48 -4.02
CA ILE A 92 19.13 9.10 -3.63
C ILE A 92 20.31 8.45 -2.92
N ARG A 93 20.03 7.63 -1.91
CA ARG A 93 21.06 6.78 -1.30
C ARG A 93 21.06 5.42 -2.01
N VAL A 94 22.23 5.04 -2.52
CA VAL A 94 22.45 3.78 -3.24
C VAL A 94 23.75 3.14 -2.71
N ASP A 95 23.87 1.83 -2.80
CA ASP A 95 25.15 1.12 -2.59
C ASP A 95 26.02 1.17 -3.86
N GLU A 96 27.29 0.80 -3.72
CA GLU A 96 28.28 0.86 -4.81
C GLU A 96 27.91 0.00 -6.03
N ASN A 97 27.34 -1.19 -5.80
CA ASN A 97 26.94 -2.10 -6.89
C ASN A 97 25.80 -1.48 -7.69
N THR A 98 24.76 -0.99 -7.00
CA THR A 98 23.64 -0.27 -7.61
C THR A 98 24.12 0.94 -8.40
N PHE A 99 25.04 1.72 -7.83
CA PHE A 99 25.54 2.93 -8.48
C PHE A 99 26.31 2.62 -9.77
N ALA A 100 27.08 1.53 -9.78
CA ALA A 100 27.82 1.08 -10.95
C ALA A 100 26.92 0.63 -12.11
N GLU A 101 25.68 0.23 -11.82
CA GLU A 101 24.68 -0.18 -12.82
C GLU A 101 23.90 1.00 -13.43
N ILE A 102 24.00 2.20 -12.85
CA ILE A 102 23.25 3.39 -13.29
C ILE A 102 24.13 4.30 -14.15
N SER A 103 23.64 4.63 -15.35
CA SER A 103 24.28 5.54 -16.29
C SER A 103 23.45 6.80 -16.52
N VAL A 104 24.13 7.89 -16.91
CA VAL A 104 23.45 9.13 -17.31
C VAL A 104 22.56 8.86 -18.52
N GLY A 105 21.27 9.17 -18.39
CA GLY A 105 20.24 8.87 -19.39
C GLY A 105 19.27 7.77 -18.96
N ASP A 106 19.58 7.01 -17.90
CA ASP A 106 18.69 5.98 -17.38
C ASP A 106 17.43 6.57 -16.73
N VAL A 107 16.34 5.80 -16.82
CA VAL A 107 15.05 6.17 -16.24
C VAL A 107 14.93 5.60 -14.83
N VAL A 108 14.91 6.48 -13.83
CA VAL A 108 14.70 6.10 -12.43
C VAL A 108 13.24 6.32 -12.03
N GLY A 109 12.59 5.26 -11.53
CA GLY A 109 11.24 5.36 -10.98
C GLY A 109 11.26 5.82 -9.52
N VAL A 110 10.61 6.94 -9.21
CA VAL A 110 10.42 7.40 -7.82
C VAL A 110 9.04 6.96 -7.31
N LEU A 111 9.01 6.20 -6.22
CA LEU A 111 7.77 5.83 -5.55
C LEU A 111 7.41 6.89 -4.49
N PRO A 112 6.38 7.74 -4.71
CA PRO A 112 6.01 8.78 -3.77
C PRO A 112 5.42 8.18 -2.50
N VAL A 113 5.68 8.83 -1.36
CA VAL A 113 5.14 8.45 -0.06
C VAL A 113 4.08 9.45 0.44
N HIS A 114 2.95 8.95 0.92
CA HIS A 114 1.85 9.75 1.47
C HIS A 114 1.01 8.93 2.47
N SER A 115 1.20 9.13 3.79
CA SER A 115 0.40 8.44 4.79
C SER A 115 -0.96 9.13 5.01
N CYS A 116 -2.01 8.34 5.20
CA CYS A 116 -3.31 8.84 5.65
C CYS A 116 -3.33 8.85 7.18
N LEU A 117 -3.54 10.02 7.78
CA LEU A 117 -3.60 10.20 9.25
C LEU A 117 -4.69 9.32 9.90
N THR A 118 -5.83 9.14 9.26
CA THR A 118 -6.96 8.35 9.80
C THR A 118 -6.60 6.89 10.01
N ALA A 119 -5.97 6.25 9.03
CA ALA A 119 -5.55 4.86 9.15
C ALA A 119 -4.42 4.68 10.18
N ASN A 120 -3.54 5.67 10.31
CA ASN A 120 -2.45 5.62 11.29
C ASN A 120 -2.97 5.68 12.74
N LEU A 121 -3.98 6.51 13.00
CA LEU A 121 -4.50 6.73 14.36
C LEU A 121 -5.38 5.57 14.86
N MET A 122 -6.11 4.90 13.97
CA MET A 122 -7.13 3.91 14.34
C MET A 122 -6.59 2.48 14.46
N LYS A 123 -5.47 2.14 13.80
CA LYS A 123 -4.69 0.87 13.94
C LYS A 123 -5.39 -0.44 13.54
N PHE A 124 -6.71 -0.54 13.63
CA PHE A 124 -7.49 -1.73 13.27
C PHE A 124 -8.90 -1.36 12.79
N TYR A 125 -9.49 -2.25 12.00
CA TYR A 125 -10.93 -2.27 11.73
C TYR A 125 -11.60 -3.33 12.60
N ILE A 126 -12.88 -3.12 12.92
CA ILE A 126 -13.75 -4.18 13.41
C ILE A 126 -14.85 -4.43 12.38
N THR A 127 -15.03 -5.67 11.95
CA THR A 127 -16.11 -6.03 11.04
C THR A 127 -17.47 -6.04 11.76
N LEU A 128 -18.58 -6.08 11.01
CA LEU A 128 -19.93 -6.09 11.61
C LEU A 128 -20.21 -7.33 12.49
N ASP A 129 -19.53 -8.43 12.24
CA ASP A 129 -19.54 -9.67 13.01
C ASP A 129 -18.49 -9.70 14.14
N GLY A 130 -17.69 -8.63 14.30
CA GLY A 130 -16.77 -8.46 15.42
C GLY A 130 -15.34 -8.96 15.19
N LYS A 131 -14.97 -9.37 13.96
CA LYS A 131 -13.60 -9.74 13.60
C LYS A 131 -12.72 -8.50 13.52
N VAL A 132 -11.53 -8.57 14.10
CA VAL A 132 -10.54 -7.50 14.04
C VAL A 132 -9.67 -7.67 12.80
N LEU A 133 -9.55 -6.62 11.99
CA LEU A 133 -8.60 -6.56 10.87
C LEU A 133 -7.50 -5.57 11.20
N GLU A 134 -6.28 -6.07 11.35
CA GLU A 134 -5.13 -5.23 11.66
C GLU A 134 -4.77 -4.29 10.50
N GLN A 135 -4.33 -3.09 10.84
CA GLN A 135 -3.68 -2.16 9.93
C GLN A 135 -2.19 -2.05 10.28
N MET A 136 -1.39 -1.66 9.30
CA MET A 136 0.01 -1.31 9.52
C MET A 136 0.12 -0.17 10.54
N CYS A 137 0.67 -0.44 11.74
CA CYS A 137 0.84 0.56 12.80
C CYS A 137 2.20 1.27 12.72
N GLU A 138 2.23 2.62 12.77
CA GLU A 138 3.49 3.39 12.80
C GLU A 138 4.20 3.37 14.17
N GLY A 139 4.71 2.20 14.59
CA GLY A 139 5.29 2.01 15.94
C GLY A 139 6.82 1.94 16.06
N ASN A 140 7.55 1.40 15.09
CA ASN A 140 9.02 1.23 15.22
C ASN A 140 9.80 2.05 14.21
N ARG A 141 10.50 3.08 14.71
CA ARG A 141 11.45 3.95 14.00
C ARG A 141 12.81 3.28 13.78
N ASN A 142 12.82 2.07 13.23
CA ASN A 142 14.07 1.37 12.85
C ASN A 142 13.97 0.96 11.37
N ILE A 143 14.02 1.94 10.49
CA ILE A 143 14.42 1.79 9.09
C ILE A 143 15.36 2.94 8.77
#